data_AF-A0A7X6LSS7-F1
#
_entry.id   AF-A0A7X6LSS7-F1
#
_cell.length_a   1.000
_cell.length_b   1.000
_cell.length_c   1.000
_cell.angle_alpha   90.00
_cell.angle_beta   90.00
_cell.angle_gamma   90.00
#
_symmetry.space_group_name_H-M   'P 1'
#
loop_
_entity.id
_entity.type
_entity.pdbx_description
1 polymer ?
#
loop_
_entity_poly.entity_id
_entity_poly.type
_entity_poly.pdbx_seq_one_letter_code
_entity_poly.pdbx_strand_id
1 'polypeptide(L)'
;MDVEFEAVLTHASQRVAGTEYKRISGKRYLAVNHCREQWQVELGAKHHPRGVPYWAPAAARAVAHAVERPGAVVGGFSALALYGLRFLVEGADTLLFCATSKNQPGGACSPALRRPSARPGEVWKVRHRGVTIRAAAPADAVVQALKEITRGGHRWATVGVAGLTKEEVMAIQLVDCARRFLGVQPSQIRAAAAQKINAEWLEGVLARSSCLADSPKETEMRLLVRALTAEYGCTAQEQVPFIVDGVIVTVFDLAIPEIKVAVMYDGAHHGERKQRNKDSSITLKMIRGDWTPARCASETMFECLELIEDLLRKRIHSGKPVG
;
A
#
# COMPACT_ATOMS: atom_id res chain seq x y z
N MET A 1 8.89 5.80 19.51
CA MET A 1 7.70 5.86 18.64
C MET A 1 6.56 5.14 19.35
N ASP A 2 5.43 5.81 19.50
CA ASP A 2 4.21 5.22 20.01
C ASP A 2 3.38 4.67 18.84
N VAL A 3 2.81 3.49 19.02
CA VAL A 3 1.92 2.80 18.08
C VAL A 3 0.51 3.00 18.58
N GLU A 4 -0.31 3.67 17.78
CA GLU A 4 -1.68 3.99 18.11
C GLU A 4 -2.64 3.31 17.14
N PHE A 5 -3.65 2.66 17.71
CA PHE A 5 -4.83 2.18 17.00
C PHE A 5 -5.98 2.11 17.99
N GLU A 6 -7.20 2.24 17.46
CA GLU A 6 -8.43 2.29 18.26
C GLU A 6 -8.75 0.93 18.90
N ALA A 7 -8.46 -0.16 18.19
CA ALA A 7 -8.75 -1.53 18.61
C ALA A 7 -8.27 -1.84 20.04
N VAL A 8 -9.17 -2.32 20.89
CA VAL A 8 -8.87 -2.66 22.29
C VAL A 8 -8.63 -4.16 22.44
N LEU A 9 -7.41 -4.53 22.79
CA LEU A 9 -7.02 -5.92 23.03
C LEU A 9 -7.46 -6.40 24.42
N THR A 10 -8.40 -7.35 24.48
CA THR A 10 -8.95 -7.86 25.75
C THR A 10 -8.47 -9.28 26.06
N HIS A 11 -8.29 -9.60 27.34
CA HIS A 11 -8.18 -10.98 27.82
C HIS A 11 -9.57 -11.62 27.99
N ALA A 12 -9.61 -12.95 28.06
CA ALA A 12 -10.87 -13.69 28.27
C ALA A 12 -11.64 -13.23 29.52
N SER A 13 -10.92 -12.87 30.60
CA SER A 13 -11.47 -12.36 31.87
C SER A 13 -11.96 -10.91 31.81
N GLN A 14 -11.62 -10.18 30.74
CA GLN A 14 -11.98 -8.77 30.55
C GLN A 14 -13.16 -8.61 29.56
N ARG A 15 -13.77 -9.71 29.13
CA ARG A 15 -14.90 -9.68 28.19
C ARG A 15 -16.17 -9.25 28.89
N VAL A 16 -16.95 -8.40 28.23
CA VAL A 16 -18.22 -7.89 28.73
C VAL A 16 -19.36 -8.78 28.23
N ALA A 17 -20.30 -9.13 29.12
CA ALA A 17 -21.48 -9.90 28.75
C ALA A 17 -22.31 -9.16 27.67
N GLY A 18 -22.84 -9.90 26.69
CA GLY A 18 -23.62 -9.33 25.58
C GLY A 18 -22.80 -8.70 24.45
N THR A 19 -21.47 -8.59 24.57
CA THR A 19 -20.59 -8.16 23.48
C THR A 19 -20.00 -9.37 22.75
N GLU A 20 -20.05 -9.37 21.42
CA GLU A 20 -19.41 -10.41 20.61
C GLU A 20 -17.91 -10.13 20.45
N TYR A 21 -17.09 -11.17 20.59
CA TYR A 21 -15.63 -11.09 20.46
C TYR A 21 -15.09 -12.14 19.49
N LYS A 22 -14.09 -11.75 18.69
CA LYS A 22 -13.26 -12.68 17.92
C LYS A 22 -11.91 -12.87 18.61
N ARG A 23 -11.44 -14.11 18.67
CA ARG A 23 -10.08 -14.42 19.14
C ARG A 23 -9.07 -14.02 18.06
N ILE A 24 -7.97 -13.40 18.47
CA ILE A 24 -6.96 -12.90 17.53
C ILE A 24 -5.55 -13.45 17.83
N SER A 25 -5.37 -14.06 19.00
CA SER A 25 -4.10 -14.69 19.42
C SER A 25 -4.35 -15.80 20.43
N GLY A 26 -3.29 -16.30 21.09
CA GLY A 26 -3.40 -17.33 22.11
C GLY A 26 -4.24 -16.89 23.31
N LYS A 27 -4.18 -15.62 23.70
CA LYS A 27 -4.82 -15.09 24.92
C LYS A 27 -5.65 -13.82 24.68
N ARG A 28 -5.59 -13.21 23.49
CA ARG A 28 -6.27 -11.94 23.20
C ARG A 28 -7.48 -12.09 22.29
N TYR A 29 -8.45 -11.22 22.55
CA TYR A 29 -9.71 -11.08 21.85
C TYR A 29 -9.89 -9.62 21.43
N LEU A 30 -10.75 -9.44 20.43
CA LEU A 30 -11.18 -8.14 19.92
C LEU A 30 -12.70 -8.14 19.79
N ALA A 31 -13.36 -7.08 20.28
CA ALA A 31 -14.79 -6.93 20.07
C ALA A 31 -15.08 -6.74 18.57
N VAL A 32 -16.20 -7.28 18.08
CA VAL A 32 -16.51 -7.31 16.64
C VAL A 32 -16.56 -5.92 16.01
N ASN A 33 -16.98 -4.89 16.75
CA ASN A 33 -16.98 -3.50 16.29
C ASN A 33 -15.58 -2.91 16.05
N HIS A 34 -14.51 -3.55 16.54
CA HIS A 34 -13.13 -3.21 16.24
C HIS A 34 -12.50 -4.16 15.20
N CYS A 35 -13.22 -5.18 14.75
CA CYS A 35 -12.79 -6.02 13.65
C CYS A 35 -12.94 -5.30 12.31
N ARG A 36 -12.21 -5.79 11.32
CA ARG A 36 -12.33 -5.39 9.92
C ARG A 36 -13.67 -5.85 9.36
N GLU A 37 -14.17 -5.08 8.39
CA GLU A 37 -15.39 -5.39 7.66
C GLU A 37 -15.31 -6.76 6.96
N GLN A 38 -16.42 -7.50 6.95
CA GLN A 38 -16.46 -8.87 6.43
C GLN A 38 -15.93 -8.97 4.99
N TRP A 39 -16.35 -8.06 4.10
CA TRP A 39 -15.90 -8.05 2.70
C TRP A 39 -14.39 -7.84 2.57
N GLN A 40 -13.76 -7.07 3.46
CA GLN A 40 -12.30 -6.86 3.47
C GLN A 40 -11.55 -8.12 3.94
N VAL A 41 -12.15 -8.84 4.89
CA VAL A 41 -11.60 -10.09 5.41
C VAL A 41 -11.67 -11.18 4.35
N GLU A 42 -12.82 -11.32 3.68
CA GLU A 42 -13.04 -12.27 2.59
C GLU A 42 -12.14 -11.99 1.39
N LEU A 43 -12.02 -10.72 0.99
CA LEU A 43 -11.11 -10.31 -0.08
C LEU A 43 -9.66 -10.62 0.27
N GLY A 44 -9.23 -10.32 1.51
CA GLY A 44 -7.90 -10.66 1.99
C GLY A 44 -7.64 -12.17 1.99
N ALA A 45 -8.61 -12.96 2.47
CA ALA A 45 -8.51 -14.42 2.49
C ALA A 45 -8.42 -15.00 1.07
N LYS A 46 -9.22 -14.48 0.12
CA LYS A 46 -9.21 -14.90 -1.29
C LYS A 46 -7.82 -14.78 -1.92
N HIS A 47 -7.06 -13.75 -1.56
CA HIS A 47 -5.71 -13.55 -2.07
C HIS A 47 -4.62 -14.17 -1.19
N HIS A 48 -4.92 -14.50 0.06
CA HIS A 48 -3.96 -15.14 0.95
C HIS A 48 -3.56 -16.54 0.41
N PRO A 49 -2.27 -16.92 0.40
CA PRO A 49 -1.79 -18.19 -0.17
C PRO A 49 -2.42 -19.45 0.43
N ARG A 50 -3.00 -19.32 1.63
CA ARG A 50 -3.64 -20.40 2.38
C ARG A 50 -5.10 -20.09 2.76
N GLY A 51 -5.70 -19.05 2.18
CA GLY A 51 -7.10 -18.72 2.45
C GLY A 51 -7.41 -18.26 3.87
N VAL A 52 -6.44 -17.66 4.58
CA VAL A 52 -6.60 -17.36 6.02
C VAL A 52 -7.37 -16.04 6.20
N PRO A 53 -8.52 -16.04 6.90
CA PRO A 53 -9.27 -14.83 7.17
C PRO A 53 -8.74 -14.11 8.42
N TYR A 54 -8.32 -12.86 8.24
CA TYR A 54 -7.80 -12.01 9.32
C TYR A 54 -8.77 -10.92 9.72
N TRP A 55 -9.54 -11.17 10.76
CA TRP A 55 -10.58 -10.26 11.26
C TRP A 55 -10.04 -9.04 12.00
N ALA A 56 -8.86 -9.14 12.63
CA ALA A 56 -8.30 -8.02 13.37
C ALA A 56 -7.29 -7.23 12.53
N PRO A 57 -7.20 -5.89 12.74
CA PRO A 57 -6.17 -5.06 12.13
C PRO A 57 -4.76 -5.65 12.34
N ALA A 58 -3.89 -5.55 11.33
CA ALA A 58 -2.56 -6.14 11.34
C ALA A 58 -1.71 -5.65 12.52
N ALA A 59 -1.79 -4.35 12.85
CA ALA A 59 -1.11 -3.77 14.01
C ALA A 59 -1.59 -4.38 15.34
N ALA A 60 -2.91 -4.58 15.49
CA ALA A 60 -3.48 -5.19 16.69
C ALA A 60 -3.02 -6.65 16.85
N ARG A 61 -2.99 -7.42 15.75
CA ARG A 61 -2.43 -8.79 15.76
C ARG A 61 -0.94 -8.80 16.11
N ALA A 62 -0.16 -7.89 15.54
CA ALA A 62 1.26 -7.74 15.83
C ALA A 62 1.53 -7.46 17.32
N VAL A 63 0.80 -6.51 17.92
CA VAL A 63 0.88 -6.23 19.37
C VAL A 63 0.50 -7.46 20.19
N ALA A 64 -0.65 -8.08 19.90
CA ALA A 64 -1.13 -9.24 20.66
C ALA A 64 -0.10 -10.38 20.69
N HIS A 65 0.48 -10.71 19.53
CA HIS A 65 1.47 -11.76 19.41
C HIS A 65 2.84 -11.40 20.02
N ALA A 66 3.28 -10.15 19.91
CA ALA A 66 4.52 -9.69 20.51
C ALA A 66 4.45 -9.72 22.05
N VAL A 67 3.32 -9.33 22.63
CA VAL A 67 3.10 -9.38 24.09
C VAL A 67 3.10 -10.81 24.61
N GLU A 68 2.53 -11.75 23.86
CA GLU A 68 2.52 -13.17 24.22
C GLU A 68 3.88 -13.85 24.05
N ARG A 69 4.82 -13.21 23.33
CA ARG A 69 6.17 -13.73 23.07
C ARG A 69 7.22 -12.64 23.35
N PRO A 70 7.46 -12.30 24.63
CA PRO A 70 8.44 -11.31 25.00
C PRO A 70 9.81 -11.59 24.38
N GLY A 71 10.45 -10.54 23.87
CA GLY A 71 11.76 -10.63 23.23
C GLY A 71 11.73 -11.01 21.74
N ALA A 72 10.61 -11.50 21.19
CA ALA A 72 10.45 -11.65 19.75
C ALA A 72 10.50 -10.30 19.02
N VAL A 73 10.94 -10.31 17.77
CA VAL A 73 10.98 -9.13 16.90
C VAL A 73 9.87 -9.23 15.86
N VAL A 74 8.96 -8.27 15.83
CA VAL A 74 7.93 -8.15 14.78
C VAL A 74 8.60 -7.76 13.46
N GLY A 75 8.25 -8.43 12.37
CA GLY A 75 8.86 -8.22 11.05
C GLY A 75 7.86 -8.02 9.92
N GLY A 76 8.39 -7.79 8.71
CA GLY A 76 7.64 -7.75 7.46
C GLY A 76 6.44 -6.78 7.49
N PHE A 77 5.33 -7.20 6.87
CA PHE A 77 4.08 -6.42 6.84
C PHE A 77 3.54 -6.10 8.23
N SER A 78 3.80 -6.96 9.23
CA SER A 78 3.34 -6.72 10.61
C SER A 78 4.08 -5.56 11.27
N ALA A 79 5.38 -5.41 11.02
CA ALA A 79 6.14 -4.27 11.50
C ALA A 79 5.71 -2.99 10.77
N LEU A 80 5.50 -3.05 9.45
CA LEU A 80 4.97 -1.91 8.68
C LEU A 80 3.61 -1.44 9.20
N ALA A 81 2.72 -2.36 9.59
CA ALA A 81 1.45 -2.02 10.22
C ALA A 81 1.64 -1.29 11.56
N LEU A 82 2.61 -1.70 12.40
CA LEU A 82 2.93 -0.98 13.64
C LEU A 82 3.42 0.45 13.38
N TYR A 83 4.07 0.69 12.23
CA TYR A 83 4.51 2.02 11.83
C TYR A 83 3.39 2.86 11.18
N GLY A 84 2.18 2.33 11.07
CA GLY A 84 1.02 3.04 10.53
C GLY A 84 0.83 2.89 9.02
N LEU A 85 1.48 1.91 8.37
CA LEU A 85 1.19 1.59 6.97
C LEU A 85 -0.22 1.02 6.85
N ARG A 86 -1.10 1.76 6.16
CA ARG A 86 -2.55 1.48 6.12
C ARG A 86 -2.93 0.48 5.03
N PHE A 87 -2.15 0.46 3.95
CA PHE A 87 -2.43 -0.35 2.77
C PHE A 87 -1.62 -1.64 2.80
N LEU A 88 -2.15 -2.68 2.13
CA LEU A 88 -1.46 -3.93 1.80
C LEU A 88 -1.13 -4.85 2.99
N VAL A 89 -1.11 -4.36 4.23
CA VAL A 89 -0.68 -5.13 5.41
C VAL A 89 -1.73 -6.10 5.96
N GLU A 90 -3.01 -5.81 5.73
CA GLU A 90 -4.10 -6.42 6.49
C GLU A 90 -4.34 -7.91 6.19
N GLY A 91 -4.01 -8.36 4.98
CA GLY A 91 -4.12 -9.77 4.59
C GLY A 91 -2.93 -10.64 5.01
N ALA A 92 -1.83 -10.05 5.50
CA ALA A 92 -0.59 -10.78 5.75
C ALA A 92 -0.66 -11.60 7.05
N ASP A 93 0.10 -12.70 7.10
CA ASP A 93 0.45 -13.38 8.34
C ASP A 93 1.13 -12.41 9.32
N THR A 94 0.87 -12.56 10.63
CA THR A 94 1.71 -11.84 11.60
C THR A 94 3.09 -12.48 11.68
N LEU A 95 4.16 -11.76 11.33
CA LEU A 95 5.52 -12.29 11.35
C LEU A 95 6.27 -11.94 12.64
N LEU A 96 6.80 -12.97 13.31
CA LEU A 96 7.73 -12.83 14.43
C LEU A 96 9.05 -13.57 14.17
N PHE A 97 10.16 -12.90 14.46
CA PHE A 97 11.48 -13.49 14.57
C PHE A 97 11.79 -13.82 16.03
N CYS A 98 12.05 -15.10 16.32
CA CYS A 98 12.46 -15.56 17.65
C CYS A 98 13.23 -16.87 17.57
N ALA A 99 13.89 -17.27 18.65
CA ALA A 99 14.47 -18.60 18.76
C ALA A 99 13.35 -19.64 18.58
N THR A 100 13.46 -20.48 17.54
CA THR A 100 12.49 -21.53 17.23
C THR A 100 13.19 -22.73 16.60
N SER A 101 12.76 -23.94 16.95
CA SER A 101 13.29 -25.18 16.38
C SER A 101 12.94 -25.35 14.91
N LYS A 102 11.86 -24.74 14.42
CA LYS A 102 11.48 -24.74 13.00
C LYS A 102 10.71 -23.48 12.62
N ASN A 103 10.81 -23.10 11.35
CA ASN A 103 9.94 -22.08 10.79
C ASN A 103 8.51 -22.62 10.77
N GLN A 104 7.54 -21.77 11.13
CA GLN A 104 6.12 -22.15 11.18
C GLN A 104 5.28 -21.12 10.42
N PRO A 105 4.31 -21.54 9.60
CA PRO A 105 3.40 -20.60 8.95
C PRO A 105 2.46 -19.95 9.98
N GLY A 106 1.94 -18.75 9.68
CA GLY A 106 0.99 -18.07 10.55
C GLY A 106 -0.44 -18.57 10.35
N GLY A 107 -1.39 -18.01 11.07
CA GLY A 107 -2.81 -18.28 10.94
C GLY A 107 -3.63 -17.24 11.68
N ALA A 108 -4.96 -17.33 11.60
CA ALA A 108 -5.88 -16.32 12.15
C ALA A 108 -5.63 -15.97 13.64
N CYS A 109 -5.10 -16.91 14.43
CA CYS A 109 -4.77 -16.72 15.84
C CYS A 109 -3.33 -17.11 16.20
N SER A 110 -2.44 -17.31 15.23
CA SER A 110 -1.05 -17.70 15.44
C SER A 110 -0.11 -16.92 14.53
N PRO A 111 1.03 -16.41 15.00
CA PRO A 111 1.94 -15.70 14.13
C PRO A 111 2.82 -16.71 13.38
N ALA A 112 3.24 -16.34 12.18
CA ALA A 112 4.34 -16.98 11.49
C ALA A 112 5.62 -16.82 12.32
N LEU A 113 6.30 -17.94 12.58
CA LEU A 113 7.57 -17.96 13.27
C LEU A 113 8.71 -18.16 12.30
N ARG A 114 9.72 -17.30 12.40
CA ARG A 114 10.98 -17.44 11.67
C ARG A 114 12.15 -17.35 12.62
N ARG A 115 13.20 -18.14 12.37
CA ARG A 115 14.48 -17.94 13.03
C ARG A 115 15.07 -16.58 12.61
N PRO A 116 15.67 -15.80 13.52
CA PRO A 116 16.43 -14.62 13.16
C PRO A 116 17.51 -14.99 12.14
N SER A 117 17.72 -14.14 11.14
CA SER A 117 18.89 -14.27 10.27
C SER A 117 20.16 -13.99 11.06
N ALA A 118 21.29 -14.54 10.60
CA ALA A 118 22.62 -14.21 11.15
C ALA A 118 22.92 -12.69 11.09
N ARG A 119 22.23 -11.98 10.17
CA ARG A 119 22.23 -10.52 10.06
C ARG A 119 20.78 -10.03 10.18
N PRO A 120 20.26 -9.81 11.39
CA PRO A 120 18.83 -9.58 11.65
C PRO A 120 18.31 -8.22 11.17
N GLY A 121 19.19 -7.32 10.71
CA GLY A 121 18.82 -5.94 10.43
C GLY A 121 18.72 -5.11 11.71
N GLU A 122 18.36 -3.84 11.55
CA GLU A 122 18.15 -2.95 12.67
C GLU A 122 16.81 -3.25 13.37
N VAL A 123 16.79 -3.14 14.70
CA VAL A 123 15.60 -3.40 15.53
C VAL A 123 15.28 -2.17 16.36
N TRP A 124 14.06 -1.66 16.19
CA TRP A 124 13.53 -0.54 16.95
C TRP A 124 12.69 -1.03 18.12
N LYS A 125 12.59 -0.16 19.14
CA LYS A 125 11.62 -0.30 20.23
C LYS A 125 10.47 0.64 19.97
N VAL A 126 9.28 0.07 19.81
CA VAL A 126 8.02 0.83 19.70
C VAL A 126 7.19 0.58 20.95
N ARG A 127 6.29 1.51 21.29
CA ARG A 127 5.47 1.40 22.50
C ARG A 127 3.99 1.43 22.13
N HIS A 128 3.19 0.56 22.71
CA HIS A 128 1.74 0.60 22.59
C HIS A 128 1.14 0.53 23.99
N ARG A 129 0.41 1.58 24.40
CA ARG A 129 -0.27 1.67 25.72
C ARG A 129 0.65 1.24 26.88
N GLY A 130 1.88 1.78 26.90
CA GLY A 130 2.89 1.49 27.92
C GLY A 130 3.73 0.22 27.69
N VAL A 131 3.33 -0.67 26.78
CA VAL A 131 4.07 -1.92 26.50
C VAL A 131 5.11 -1.70 25.42
N THR A 132 6.36 -2.08 25.69
CA THR A 132 7.46 -2.02 24.72
C THR A 132 7.50 -3.27 23.85
N ILE A 133 7.54 -3.06 22.54
CA ILE A 133 7.57 -4.09 21.50
C ILE A 133 8.83 -3.88 20.66
N ARG A 134 9.48 -4.99 20.28
CA ARG A 134 10.62 -4.95 19.35
C ARG A 134 10.10 -5.16 17.93
N ALA A 135 10.48 -4.30 16.99
CA ALA A 135 10.10 -4.42 15.59
C ALA A 135 11.32 -4.16 14.69
N ALA A 136 11.39 -4.81 13.54
CA ALA A 136 12.40 -4.50 12.53
C ALA A 136 12.28 -3.03 12.10
N ALA A 137 13.39 -2.31 11.94
CA ALA A 137 13.36 -0.93 11.48
C ALA A 137 12.61 -0.80 10.14
N PRO A 138 11.99 0.35 9.81
CA PRO A 138 11.11 0.48 8.65
C PRO A 138 11.70 -0.04 7.33
N ALA A 139 12.96 0.28 7.00
CA ALA A 139 13.61 -0.20 5.79
C ALA A 139 13.83 -1.73 5.79
N ASP A 140 14.25 -2.32 6.92
CA ASP A 140 14.36 -3.77 7.07
C ASP A 140 13.00 -4.46 6.98
N ALA A 141 11.94 -3.87 7.52
CA ALA A 141 10.57 -4.37 7.42
C ALA A 141 10.07 -4.37 5.97
N VAL A 142 10.37 -3.33 5.18
CA VAL A 142 10.09 -3.29 3.72
C VAL A 142 10.80 -4.44 3.02
N VAL A 143 12.10 -4.64 3.27
CA VAL A 143 12.88 -5.73 2.66
C VAL A 143 12.33 -7.10 3.04
N GLN A 144 11.92 -7.29 4.29
CA GLN A 144 11.28 -8.54 4.73
C GLN A 144 9.95 -8.78 4.00
N ALA A 145 9.13 -7.73 3.85
CA ALA A 145 7.87 -7.80 3.11
C ALA A 145 8.08 -8.06 1.61
N LEU A 146 9.09 -7.46 0.96
CA LEU A 146 9.48 -7.77 -0.43
C LEU A 146 9.87 -9.25 -0.60
N LYS A 147 10.53 -9.84 0.41
CA LYS A 147 10.85 -11.29 0.41
C LYS A 147 9.59 -12.15 0.53
N GLU A 148 8.56 -11.70 1.24
CA GLU A 148 7.28 -12.39 1.28
C GLU A 148 6.54 -12.30 -0.06
N ILE A 149 6.60 -11.15 -0.74
CA ILE A 149 6.04 -11.00 -2.09
C ILE A 149 6.74 -11.97 -3.05
N THR A 150 8.07 -11.92 -3.16
CA THR A 150 8.82 -12.81 -4.09
C THR A 150 8.63 -14.30 -3.81
N ARG A 151 8.28 -14.70 -2.57
CA ARG A 151 8.10 -16.11 -2.18
C ARG A 151 6.67 -16.62 -2.19
N GLY A 152 5.69 -15.81 -2.58
CA GLY A 152 4.29 -16.26 -2.48
C GLY A 152 3.73 -16.24 -1.06
N GLY A 153 4.33 -15.49 -0.12
CA GLY A 153 3.92 -15.46 1.28
C GLY A 153 2.75 -14.52 1.58
N HIS A 154 2.58 -13.47 0.76
CA HIS A 154 1.48 -12.52 0.84
C HIS A 154 1.14 -11.97 -0.55
N ARG A 155 -0.15 -11.76 -0.83
CA ARG A 155 -0.68 -11.35 -2.15
C ARG A 155 -1.95 -10.52 -1.98
N TRP A 156 -2.25 -9.71 -2.99
CA TRP A 156 -3.51 -8.98 -3.16
C TRP A 156 -3.86 -8.87 -4.64
N ALA A 157 -5.02 -8.32 -4.97
CA ALA A 157 -5.39 -8.07 -6.36
C ALA A 157 -4.55 -6.92 -6.94
N THR A 158 -3.96 -7.15 -8.10
CA THR A 158 -3.33 -6.12 -8.93
C THR A 158 -3.82 -6.23 -10.37
N VAL A 159 -3.81 -5.10 -11.07
CA VAL A 159 -3.98 -5.09 -12.52
C VAL A 159 -2.72 -5.56 -13.25
N GLY A 160 -2.89 -6.07 -14.47
CA GLY A 160 -1.76 -6.40 -15.34
C GLY A 160 -1.19 -5.13 -15.95
N VAL A 161 0.14 -4.97 -15.88
CA VAL A 161 0.87 -3.87 -16.51
C VAL A 161 1.86 -4.47 -17.51
N ALA A 162 1.88 -3.96 -18.74
CA ALA A 162 2.78 -4.45 -19.77
C ALA A 162 4.24 -4.40 -19.31
N GLY A 163 4.97 -5.51 -19.52
CA GLY A 163 6.38 -5.63 -19.14
C GLY A 163 6.66 -5.80 -17.64
N LEU A 164 5.64 -5.99 -16.80
CA LEU A 164 5.80 -6.26 -15.37
C LEU A 164 5.06 -7.53 -14.94
N THR A 165 5.69 -8.30 -14.06
CA THR A 165 5.05 -9.40 -13.34
C THR A 165 4.11 -8.86 -12.25
N LYS A 166 3.18 -9.68 -11.79
CA LYS A 166 2.29 -9.33 -10.67
C LYS A 166 3.09 -9.00 -9.41
N GLU A 167 4.12 -9.79 -9.13
CA GLU A 167 5.04 -9.59 -8.00
C GLU A 167 5.78 -8.24 -8.08
N GLU A 168 6.18 -7.80 -9.26
CA GLU A 168 6.81 -6.49 -9.45
C GLU A 168 5.81 -5.36 -9.21
N VAL A 169 4.57 -5.46 -9.71
CA VAL A 169 3.53 -4.45 -9.42
C VAL A 169 3.27 -4.36 -7.92
N MET A 170 3.13 -5.50 -7.22
CA MET A 170 2.97 -5.54 -5.76
C MET A 170 4.17 -4.93 -5.03
N ALA A 171 5.39 -5.23 -5.49
CA ALA A 171 6.61 -4.68 -4.90
C ALA A 171 6.69 -3.16 -5.07
N ILE A 172 6.33 -2.63 -6.24
CA ILE A 172 6.29 -1.19 -6.50
C ILE A 172 5.24 -0.53 -5.61
N GLN A 173 4.02 -1.08 -5.50
CA GLN A 173 2.99 -0.56 -4.59
C GLN A 173 3.46 -0.52 -3.13
N LEU A 174 4.13 -1.58 -2.66
CA LEU A 174 4.67 -1.64 -1.30
C LEU A 174 5.74 -0.56 -1.09
N VAL A 175 6.68 -0.41 -2.03
CA VAL A 175 7.74 0.60 -1.95
C VAL A 175 7.15 2.01 -2.00
N ASP A 176 6.19 2.28 -2.89
CA ASP A 176 5.51 3.56 -2.98
C ASP A 176 4.84 3.92 -1.65
N CYS A 177 4.07 2.98 -1.08
CA CYS A 177 3.40 3.18 0.21
C CYS A 177 4.42 3.42 1.35
N ALA A 178 5.51 2.65 1.40
CA ALA A 178 6.53 2.84 2.44
C ALA A 178 7.24 4.19 2.31
N ARG A 179 7.52 4.64 1.08
CA ARG A 179 8.11 5.96 0.82
C ARG A 179 7.14 7.07 1.19
N ARG A 180 5.88 6.97 0.76
CA ARG A 180 4.84 7.99 0.98
C ARG A 180 4.46 8.13 2.45
N PHE A 181 4.14 7.02 3.11
CA PHE A 181 3.51 7.04 4.44
C PHE A 181 4.50 6.89 5.59
N LEU A 182 5.67 6.29 5.35
CA LEU A 182 6.68 6.06 6.39
C LEU A 182 7.98 6.84 6.15
N GLY A 183 8.10 7.58 5.04
CA GLY A 183 9.29 8.37 4.71
C GLY A 183 10.53 7.53 4.41
N VAL A 184 10.38 6.22 4.15
CA VAL A 184 11.51 5.32 3.86
C VAL A 184 12.14 5.69 2.53
N GLN A 185 13.44 5.94 2.50
CA GLN A 185 14.17 6.36 1.31
C GLN A 185 14.70 5.17 0.49
N PRO A 186 14.80 5.28 -0.85
CA PRO A 186 15.38 4.23 -1.69
C PRO A 186 16.78 3.79 -1.25
N SER A 187 17.63 4.71 -0.79
CA SER A 187 18.97 4.40 -0.26
C SER A 187 18.93 3.53 0.99
N GLN A 188 17.96 3.74 1.88
CA GLN A 188 17.76 2.93 3.08
C GLN A 188 17.29 1.51 2.70
N ILE A 189 16.39 1.40 1.72
CA ILE A 189 15.93 0.10 1.20
C ILE A 189 17.11 -0.68 0.60
N ARG A 190 17.95 -0.04 -0.23
CA ARG A 190 19.16 -0.65 -0.79
C ARG A 190 20.10 -1.18 0.30
N ALA A 191 20.41 -0.33 1.28
CA ALA A 191 21.28 -0.71 2.40
C ALA A 191 20.70 -1.90 3.18
N ALA A 192 19.41 -1.87 3.48
CA ALA A 192 18.72 -2.95 4.18
C ALA A 192 18.64 -4.24 3.35
N ALA A 193 18.56 -4.14 2.02
CA ALA A 193 18.42 -5.26 1.10
C ALA A 193 19.73 -5.96 0.75
N ALA A 194 20.88 -5.35 1.05
CA ALA A 194 22.20 -5.86 0.71
C ALA A 194 22.36 -7.34 1.11
N GLN A 195 22.64 -8.20 0.11
CA GLN A 195 22.78 -9.65 0.25
C GLN A 195 21.53 -10.39 0.77
N LYS A 196 20.35 -9.76 0.77
CA LYS A 196 19.07 -10.36 1.21
C LYS A 196 18.06 -10.55 0.07
N ILE A 197 18.17 -9.77 -1.00
CA ILE A 197 17.32 -9.77 -2.21
C ILE A 197 18.23 -9.63 -3.45
N ASN A 198 17.78 -10.13 -4.61
CA ASN A 198 18.45 -9.90 -5.89
C ASN A 198 18.52 -8.38 -6.18
N ALA A 199 19.74 -7.86 -6.41
CA ALA A 199 19.97 -6.43 -6.55
C ALA A 199 19.37 -5.85 -7.83
N GLU A 200 19.49 -6.56 -8.96
CA GLU A 200 18.94 -6.11 -10.25
C GLU A 200 17.42 -6.00 -10.20
N TRP A 201 16.75 -7.01 -9.65
CA TRP A 201 15.31 -6.99 -9.43
C TRP A 201 14.89 -5.81 -8.53
N LEU A 202 15.62 -5.59 -7.43
CA LEU A 202 15.33 -4.47 -6.53
C LEU A 202 15.51 -3.12 -7.22
N GLU A 203 16.57 -2.93 -8.00
CA GLU A 203 16.77 -1.69 -8.77
C GLU A 203 15.65 -1.50 -9.79
N GLY A 204 15.17 -2.56 -10.43
CA GLY A 204 14.00 -2.52 -11.31
C GLY A 204 12.73 -2.03 -10.61
N VAL A 205 12.49 -2.48 -9.37
CA VAL A 205 11.38 -1.99 -8.54
C VAL A 205 11.59 -0.54 -8.12
N LEU A 206 12.77 -0.19 -7.61
CA LEU A 206 13.09 1.15 -7.12
C LEU A 206 13.01 2.21 -8.23
N ALA A 207 13.52 1.89 -9.43
CA ALA A 207 13.49 2.78 -10.60
C ALA A 207 12.06 3.11 -11.06
N ARG A 208 11.10 2.22 -10.80
CA ARG A 208 9.68 2.39 -11.14
C ARG A 208 8.82 2.87 -9.98
N SER A 209 9.41 3.05 -8.80
CA SER A 209 8.70 3.52 -7.61
C SER A 209 8.64 5.04 -7.53
N SER A 210 7.61 5.56 -6.86
CA SER A 210 7.37 6.97 -6.56
C SER A 210 6.94 7.14 -5.11
N CYS A 211 7.18 8.31 -4.51
CA CYS A 211 6.66 8.64 -3.19
C CYS A 211 5.40 9.50 -3.25
N LEU A 212 4.78 9.64 -4.41
CA LEU A 212 3.72 10.60 -4.68
C LEU A 212 2.31 10.00 -4.71
N ALA A 213 2.19 8.68 -4.88
CA ALA A 213 0.90 8.00 -4.86
C ALA A 213 0.33 7.94 -3.43
N ASP A 214 -0.92 8.39 -3.26
CA ASP A 214 -1.67 8.36 -2.00
C ASP A 214 -2.47 7.06 -1.82
N SER A 215 -2.43 6.16 -2.80
CA SER A 215 -3.00 4.82 -2.70
C SER A 215 -2.30 3.81 -3.61
N PRO A 216 -2.39 2.49 -3.34
CA PRO A 216 -1.89 1.47 -4.25
C PRO A 216 -2.53 1.52 -5.65
N LYS A 217 -3.77 2.04 -5.74
CA LYS A 217 -4.48 2.16 -7.01
C LYS A 217 -3.97 3.31 -7.86
N GLU A 218 -3.55 4.42 -7.26
CA GLU A 218 -2.81 5.47 -7.97
C GLU A 218 -1.47 4.96 -8.50
N THR A 219 -0.76 4.11 -7.75
CA THR A 219 0.44 3.43 -8.28
C THR A 219 0.11 2.60 -9.52
N GLU A 220 -0.99 1.83 -9.52
CA GLU A 220 -1.42 1.07 -10.70
C GLU A 220 -1.75 1.99 -11.88
N MET A 221 -2.53 3.05 -11.65
CA MET A 221 -2.87 4.02 -12.69
C MET A 221 -1.62 4.66 -13.28
N ARG A 222 -0.67 5.05 -12.44
CA ARG A 222 0.63 5.60 -12.87
C ARG A 222 1.40 4.65 -13.75
N LEU A 223 1.48 3.37 -13.37
CA LEU A 223 2.21 2.37 -14.15
C LEU A 223 1.54 2.11 -15.50
N LEU A 224 0.21 2.03 -15.54
CA LEU A 224 -0.56 1.84 -16.77
C LEU A 224 -0.44 3.04 -17.71
N VAL A 225 -0.66 4.25 -17.21
CA VAL A 225 -0.55 5.48 -18.01
C VAL A 225 0.86 5.65 -18.54
N ARG A 226 1.91 5.40 -17.73
CA ARG A 226 3.30 5.50 -18.20
C ARG A 226 3.64 4.47 -19.28
N ALA A 227 3.14 3.25 -19.16
CA ALA A 227 3.32 2.23 -20.19
C ALA A 227 2.65 2.68 -21.49
N LEU A 228 1.39 3.13 -21.41
CA LEU A 228 0.64 3.63 -22.56
C LEU A 228 1.33 4.83 -23.21
N THR A 229 1.69 5.87 -22.46
CA THR A 229 2.28 7.09 -23.05
C THR A 229 3.62 6.81 -23.72
N ALA A 230 4.41 5.86 -23.21
CA ALA A 230 5.68 5.48 -23.81
C ALA A 230 5.52 4.92 -25.23
N GLU A 231 4.44 4.17 -25.51
CA GLU A 231 4.13 3.66 -26.84
C GLU A 231 3.85 4.78 -27.87
N TYR A 232 3.39 5.94 -27.38
CA TYR A 232 3.06 7.12 -28.18
C TYR A 232 4.14 8.22 -28.10
N GLY A 233 5.30 7.94 -27.49
CA GLY A 233 6.38 8.92 -27.34
C GLY A 233 6.05 10.13 -26.46
N CYS A 234 5.06 9.99 -25.57
CA CYS A 234 4.63 11.04 -24.63
C CYS A 234 5.07 10.71 -23.19
N THR A 235 5.08 11.71 -22.32
CA THR A 235 5.52 11.57 -20.93
C THR A 235 4.38 11.83 -19.95
N ALA A 236 4.09 10.85 -19.10
CA ALA A 236 3.24 11.07 -17.94
C ALA A 236 4.04 11.65 -16.77
N GLN A 237 3.50 12.70 -16.14
CA GLN A 237 4.08 13.38 -14.98
C GLN A 237 3.15 13.26 -13.79
N GLU A 238 3.69 13.00 -12.60
CA GLU A 238 2.92 12.90 -11.34
C GLU A 238 2.78 14.27 -10.67
N GLN A 239 1.67 14.47 -9.94
CA GLN A 239 1.45 15.62 -9.05
C GLN A 239 1.64 16.99 -9.75
N VAL A 240 1.04 17.15 -10.93
CA VAL A 240 1.18 18.37 -11.73
C VAL A 240 0.20 19.44 -11.23
N PRO A 241 0.66 20.62 -10.78
CA PRO A 241 -0.22 21.67 -10.31
C PRO A 241 -0.95 22.33 -11.48
N PHE A 242 -2.28 22.45 -11.35
CA PHE A 242 -3.12 23.23 -12.25
C PHE A 242 -3.34 24.62 -11.69
N ILE A 243 -2.80 25.63 -12.38
CA ILE A 243 -2.77 27.02 -11.93
C ILE A 243 -3.72 27.85 -12.79
N VAL A 244 -4.58 28.63 -12.15
CA VAL A 244 -5.45 29.63 -12.80
C VAL A 244 -5.22 30.96 -12.09
N ASP A 245 -4.93 32.01 -12.86
CA ASP A 245 -4.68 33.37 -12.35
C ASP A 245 -3.63 33.42 -11.20
N GLY A 246 -2.56 32.61 -11.33
CA GLY A 246 -1.49 32.53 -10.33
C GLY A 246 -1.80 31.69 -9.09
N VAL A 247 -2.99 31.09 -9.00
CA VAL A 247 -3.43 30.26 -7.85
C VAL A 247 -3.51 28.79 -8.24
N ILE A 248 -2.95 27.90 -7.42
CA ILE A 248 -3.12 26.44 -7.58
C ILE A 248 -4.59 26.10 -7.28
N VAL A 249 -5.31 25.68 -8.32
CA VAL A 249 -6.71 25.27 -8.25
C VAL A 249 -6.84 23.82 -7.80
N THR A 250 -5.99 22.96 -8.34
CA THR A 250 -5.87 21.54 -7.97
C THR A 250 -4.48 21.04 -8.35
N VAL A 251 -4.12 19.87 -7.85
CA VAL A 251 -2.98 19.09 -8.34
C VAL A 251 -3.53 17.85 -9.01
N PHE A 252 -3.04 17.51 -10.19
CA PHE A 252 -3.43 16.28 -10.90
C PHE A 252 -2.59 15.12 -10.41
N ASP A 253 -3.22 13.97 -10.16
CA ASP A 253 -2.48 12.76 -9.75
C ASP A 253 -1.45 12.39 -10.82
N LEU A 254 -1.88 12.41 -12.08
CA LEU A 254 -1.00 12.35 -13.26
C LEU A 254 -1.45 13.35 -14.31
N ALA A 255 -0.53 13.76 -15.17
CA ALA A 255 -0.82 14.53 -16.37
C ALA A 255 0.02 14.04 -17.54
N ILE A 256 -0.49 14.26 -18.75
CA ILE A 256 0.24 14.12 -20.01
C ILE A 256 0.28 15.52 -20.63
N PRO A 257 1.23 16.38 -20.22
CA PRO A 257 1.20 17.81 -20.54
C PRO A 257 1.22 18.09 -22.04
N GLU A 258 1.92 17.25 -22.80
CA GLU A 258 2.02 17.36 -24.26
C GLU A 258 0.62 17.48 -24.86
N ILE A 259 -0.33 16.66 -24.41
CA ILE A 259 -1.70 16.57 -24.93
C ILE A 259 -2.74 17.25 -24.03
N LYS A 260 -2.29 17.94 -22.97
CA LYS A 260 -3.13 18.54 -21.92
C LYS A 260 -4.18 17.58 -21.36
N VAL A 261 -3.81 16.33 -21.09
CA VAL A 261 -4.69 15.37 -20.38
C VAL A 261 -4.31 15.33 -18.90
N ALA A 262 -5.30 15.47 -18.04
CA ALA A 262 -5.14 15.41 -16.59
C ALA A 262 -5.88 14.18 -16.06
N VAL A 263 -5.15 13.26 -15.45
CA VAL A 263 -5.69 12.03 -14.89
C VAL A 263 -5.93 12.23 -13.39
N MET A 264 -7.13 11.89 -12.94
CA MET A 264 -7.54 12.02 -11.55
C MET A 264 -8.15 10.70 -11.07
N TYR A 265 -7.62 10.14 -9.99
CA TYR A 265 -8.14 8.93 -9.37
C TYR A 265 -9.02 9.29 -8.17
N ASP A 266 -10.33 9.07 -8.32
CA ASP A 266 -11.29 9.24 -7.23
C ASP A 266 -11.29 7.98 -6.36
N GLY A 267 -10.61 8.07 -5.22
CA GLY A 267 -10.71 7.07 -4.15
C GLY A 267 -12.14 6.95 -3.62
N ALA A 268 -12.41 5.87 -2.87
CA ALA A 268 -13.70 5.70 -2.21
C ALA A 268 -13.91 6.80 -1.15
N HIS A 269 -14.57 7.88 -1.53
CA HIS A 269 -14.94 8.97 -0.64
C HIS A 269 -16.44 8.95 -0.40
N HIS A 270 -16.84 8.95 0.88
CA HIS A 270 -18.22 9.23 1.28
C HIS A 270 -18.53 10.71 0.97
N GLY A 271 -18.99 10.95 -0.27
CA GLY A 271 -19.07 12.29 -0.86
C GLY A 271 -20.07 13.22 -0.19
N GLU A 272 -19.56 14.21 0.54
CA GLU A 272 -20.35 15.36 0.99
C GLU A 272 -20.68 16.29 -0.18
N ARG A 273 -21.84 16.96 -0.13
CA ARG A 273 -22.32 17.88 -1.19
C ARG A 273 -21.31 18.98 -1.55
N LYS A 274 -20.51 19.43 -0.58
CA LYS A 274 -19.48 20.46 -0.76
C LYS A 274 -18.36 20.02 -1.69
N GLN A 275 -17.96 18.74 -1.60
CA GLN A 275 -16.89 18.19 -2.44
C GLN A 275 -17.31 18.10 -3.90
N ARG A 276 -18.57 17.71 -4.17
CA ARG A 276 -19.13 17.68 -5.54
C ARG A 276 -19.12 19.05 -6.21
N ASN A 277 -19.57 20.09 -5.52
CA ASN A 277 -19.57 21.45 -6.09
C ASN A 277 -18.14 21.95 -6.40
N LYS A 278 -17.18 21.63 -5.53
CA LYS A 278 -15.77 21.97 -5.74
C LYS A 278 -15.23 21.26 -6.98
N ASP A 279 -15.48 19.96 -7.11
CA ASP A 279 -15.01 19.17 -8.24
C ASP A 279 -15.60 19.64 -9.58
N SER A 280 -16.90 19.97 -9.61
CA SER A 280 -17.51 20.57 -10.80
C SER A 280 -16.85 21.90 -11.19
N SER A 281 -16.52 22.75 -10.21
CA SER A 281 -15.80 24.01 -10.47
C SER A 281 -14.40 23.79 -11.04
N ILE A 282 -13.67 22.81 -10.50
CA ILE A 282 -12.33 22.42 -10.99
C ILE A 282 -12.43 21.96 -12.44
N THR A 283 -13.36 21.06 -12.77
CA THR A 283 -13.58 20.56 -14.13
C THR A 283 -13.83 21.68 -15.13
N LEU A 284 -14.71 22.64 -14.80
CA LEU A 284 -14.98 23.79 -15.68
C LEU A 284 -13.73 24.65 -15.91
N LYS A 285 -12.89 24.84 -14.88
CA LYS A 285 -11.63 25.58 -15.01
C LYS A 285 -10.62 24.83 -15.88
N MET A 286 -10.53 23.51 -15.74
CA MET A 286 -9.66 22.66 -16.58
C MET A 286 -10.04 22.79 -18.05
N ILE A 287 -11.33 22.65 -18.37
CA ILE A 287 -11.82 22.78 -19.75
C ILE A 287 -11.49 24.17 -20.32
N ARG A 288 -11.67 25.24 -19.52
CA ARG A 288 -11.28 26.61 -19.93
C ARG A 288 -9.77 26.78 -20.15
N GLY A 289 -8.94 25.95 -19.53
CA GLY A 289 -7.49 25.90 -19.74
C GLY A 289 -7.04 24.92 -20.84
N ASP A 290 -7.99 24.40 -21.63
CA ASP A 290 -7.84 23.33 -22.62
C ASP A 290 -7.32 22.00 -22.05
N TRP A 291 -7.50 21.76 -20.75
CA TRP A 291 -7.21 20.47 -20.16
C TRP A 291 -8.40 19.53 -20.31
N THR A 292 -8.11 18.29 -20.73
CA THR A 292 -9.09 17.21 -20.75
C THR A 292 -9.01 16.41 -19.46
N PRO A 293 -10.03 16.47 -18.58
CA PRO A 293 -10.08 15.65 -17.37
C PRO A 293 -10.38 14.19 -17.73
N ALA A 294 -9.49 13.28 -17.34
CA ALA A 294 -9.66 11.84 -17.38
C ALA A 294 -9.79 11.34 -15.93
N ARG A 295 -11.00 11.41 -15.39
CA ARG A 295 -11.29 11.06 -13.99
C ARG A 295 -11.84 9.65 -13.91
N CYS A 296 -11.30 8.83 -13.01
CA CYS A 296 -11.71 7.44 -12.86
C CYS A 296 -11.70 6.97 -11.41
N ALA A 297 -12.44 5.89 -11.15
CA ALA A 297 -12.37 5.14 -9.90
C ALA A 297 -11.84 3.73 -10.20
N SER A 298 -11.77 2.87 -9.18
CA SER A 298 -11.29 1.49 -9.35
C SER A 298 -11.97 0.72 -10.50
N GLU A 299 -13.28 0.90 -10.69
CA GLU A 299 -14.07 0.16 -11.68
C GLU A 299 -13.94 0.72 -13.11
N THR A 300 -13.71 2.04 -13.24
CA THR A 300 -13.64 2.74 -14.54
C THR A 300 -12.21 3.03 -14.99
N MET A 301 -11.21 2.41 -14.35
CA MET A 301 -9.81 2.67 -14.64
C MET A 301 -9.40 2.32 -16.08
N PHE A 302 -9.97 1.25 -16.66
CA PHE A 302 -9.68 0.86 -18.05
C PHE A 302 -10.41 1.73 -19.07
N GLU A 303 -11.65 2.14 -18.80
CA GLU A 303 -12.35 3.16 -19.63
C GLU A 303 -11.56 4.47 -19.68
N CYS A 304 -10.92 4.84 -18.57
CA CYS A 304 -10.04 6.00 -18.51
C CYS A 304 -8.79 5.84 -19.39
N LEU A 305 -8.23 4.63 -19.46
CA LEU A 305 -7.09 4.35 -20.33
C LEU A 305 -7.48 4.37 -21.80
N GLU A 306 -8.65 3.82 -22.15
CA GLU A 306 -9.22 3.89 -23.50
C GLU A 306 -9.40 5.36 -23.94
N LEU A 307 -9.95 6.22 -23.08
CA LEU A 307 -10.05 7.66 -23.34
C LEU A 307 -8.67 8.29 -23.59
N ILE A 308 -7.68 7.98 -22.76
CA ILE A 308 -6.32 8.52 -22.91
C ILE A 308 -5.70 8.07 -24.24
N GLU A 309 -5.86 6.79 -24.58
CA GLU A 309 -5.36 6.22 -25.82
C GLU A 309 -5.98 6.87 -27.06
N ASP A 310 -7.30 7.06 -27.05
CA ASP A 310 -8.02 7.75 -28.13
C ASP A 310 -7.50 9.18 -28.35
N LEU A 311 -7.21 9.91 -27.27
CA LEU A 311 -6.67 11.26 -27.33
C LEU A 311 -5.22 11.27 -27.86
N LEU A 312 -4.40 10.30 -27.45
CA LEU A 312 -3.04 10.12 -27.98
C LEU A 312 -3.06 9.80 -29.48
N ARG A 313 -3.93 8.87 -29.92
CA ARG A 313 -4.11 8.53 -31.33
C ARG A 313 -4.52 9.73 -32.16
N LYS A 314 -5.52 10.50 -31.72
CA LYS A 314 -5.97 11.72 -32.42
C LYS A 314 -4.84 12.73 -32.59
N ARG A 315 -3.97 12.90 -31.60
CA ARG A 315 -2.81 13.80 -31.71
C ARG A 315 -1.84 13.36 -32.80
N ILE A 316 -1.44 12.08 -32.83
CA ILE A 316 -0.53 11.57 -33.85
C ILE A 316 -1.08 11.81 -35.27
N HIS A 317 -2.37 11.54 -35.47
CA HIS A 317 -3.02 11.76 -36.77
C HIS A 317 -3.11 13.24 -37.16
N SER A 318 -3.16 14.15 -36.18
CA SER A 318 -3.23 15.60 -36.43
C SER A 318 -1.90 16.26 -36.80
N GLY A 319 -0.77 15.56 -36.71
CA GLY A 319 0.54 16.01 -37.23
C GLY A 319 1.12 17.29 -36.61
N LYS A 320 0.58 17.81 -35.50
CA LYS A 320 1.10 19.03 -34.87
C LYS A 320 2.43 18.75 -34.15
N PRO A 321 3.56 19.39 -34.52
CA PRO A 321 4.84 19.21 -33.86
C PRO A 321 4.85 19.85 -32.46
N VAL A 322 5.73 19.34 -31.59
CA VAL A 322 5.98 19.86 -30.24
C VAL A 322 6.68 21.21 -30.35
N GLY A 323 6.04 22.26 -29.86
CA GLY A 323 6.65 23.55 -29.57
C GLY A 323 7.03 23.65 -28.11
#